data_AF-A0A2P4SEK3-F1
#
_entry.id   AF-A0A2P4SEK3-F1
#
_cell.length_a   1.000
_cell.length_b   1.000
_cell.length_c   1.000
_cell.angle_alpha   90.00
_cell.angle_beta   90.00
_cell.angle_gamma   90.00
#
_symmetry.space_group_name_H-M   'P 1'
#
loop_
_entity.id
_entity.type
_entity.pdbx_description
1 polymer ?
#
loop_
_entity_poly.entity_id
_entity_poly.type
_entity_poly.pdbx_seq_one_letter_code
_entity_poly.pdbx_strand_id
1 'polypeptide(L)'
;MSSFPAKYHVLQVSVGFYRDFVEEASFLHSSFDRVLHSVQPYVNGPDELSRTFLEMKGHFYMHAGTFLLKMAQNNKARWRDACELAALCYLKSFYIPEPKSKLTEGDATGQDLLAMLACDRKSQSGHMLLNLSHGKEDFLKEIVDSFANKSGVFTLFESLFGSGASRERSFLGTDDMGDVSTQAPAQGELSKYDIGAVRTHCGSLQHLVWLGLQWNSMSVLFLLHKLLEQLFHLPQETSRLETDAPESICLLDLEVFLLGMVFTSNLRLQEKRDTHGGTHQPPFLPLLLSKQYCTEKQRSWWDAVRALMRKKTTPDSAPKLKLLVQRGLSTLRALEKHGLQPALMIHWARSLQKTGIILNSCEQKEYTARSVYYWRKTLLSLETIKRHQSVPEPTDPLFEHFRSVDVQVFQVAAYKEEAHMAIAMLEAVQGKTDKALLAFEAIRSVVAYWNLAVLCQRKAEELEKDDMLPAQQEEQRKTCLLKRKQYLMKIIDESSSDPSVAD
;
A
#
# COMPACT_ATOMS: atom_id res chain seq x y z
N MET A 1 18.13 -12.44 -37.70
CA MET A 1 17.21 -12.72 -36.57
C MET A 1 17.02 -11.42 -35.81
N SER A 2 16.18 -10.55 -36.37
CA SER A 2 15.89 -9.21 -35.86
C SER A 2 14.88 -9.32 -34.72
N SER A 3 15.29 -8.86 -33.53
CA SER A 3 14.49 -8.56 -32.34
C SER A 3 13.28 -9.46 -32.09
N PHE A 4 13.41 -10.43 -31.18
CA PHE A 4 12.27 -11.03 -30.49
C PHE A 4 11.37 -9.90 -29.94
N PRO A 5 10.13 -9.71 -30.40
CA PRO A 5 9.27 -8.63 -29.92
C PRO A 5 8.61 -9.02 -28.58
N ALA A 6 9.43 -9.48 -27.61
CA ALA A 6 9.04 -9.82 -26.23
C ALA A 6 8.10 -8.79 -25.60
N LYS A 7 8.44 -7.51 -25.77
CA LYS A 7 7.70 -6.37 -25.24
C LYS A 7 6.28 -6.27 -25.80
N TYR A 8 6.11 -6.54 -27.09
CA TYR A 8 4.78 -6.52 -27.72
C TYR A 8 3.90 -7.65 -27.19
N HIS A 9 4.46 -8.84 -26.94
CA HIS A 9 3.67 -9.96 -26.43
C HIS A 9 3.26 -9.78 -24.96
N VAL A 10 4.15 -9.31 -24.07
CA VAL A 10 3.76 -9.01 -22.68
C VAL A 10 2.70 -7.90 -22.62
N LEU A 11 2.86 -6.85 -23.44
CA LEU A 11 1.87 -5.78 -23.54
C LEU A 11 0.55 -6.27 -24.16
N GLN A 12 0.58 -7.06 -25.24
CA GLN A 12 -0.63 -7.59 -25.88
C GLN A 12 -1.38 -8.57 -24.97
N VAL A 13 -0.66 -9.46 -24.30
CA VAL A 13 -1.22 -10.40 -23.31
C VAL A 13 -1.84 -9.61 -22.15
N SER A 14 -1.13 -8.60 -21.62
CA SER A 14 -1.67 -7.70 -20.59
C SER A 14 -2.93 -6.95 -21.06
N VAL A 15 -2.96 -6.46 -22.31
CA VAL A 15 -4.13 -5.80 -22.93
C VAL A 15 -5.32 -6.76 -23.07
N GLY A 16 -5.07 -8.04 -23.39
CA GLY A 16 -6.10 -9.07 -23.42
C GLY A 16 -6.76 -9.35 -22.08
N PHE A 17 -6.00 -9.24 -20.97
CA PHE A 17 -6.55 -9.42 -19.64
C PHE A 17 -7.51 -8.29 -19.22
N TYR A 18 -7.32 -7.07 -19.75
CA TYR A 18 -8.22 -5.93 -19.49
C TYR A 18 -9.59 -6.04 -20.16
N ARG A 19 -9.80 -6.97 -21.10
CA ARG A 19 -11.08 -7.18 -21.79
C ARG A 19 -11.86 -8.31 -21.13
N ASP A 20 -13.18 -8.18 -21.04
CA ASP A 20 -14.04 -9.12 -20.29
C ASP A 20 -14.10 -10.54 -20.90
N PHE A 21 -13.60 -10.72 -22.13
CA PHE A 21 -13.69 -12.00 -22.84
C PHE A 21 -12.57 -12.98 -22.44
N VAL A 22 -12.94 -14.06 -21.76
CA VAL A 22 -12.02 -15.16 -21.39
C VAL A 22 -11.37 -15.81 -22.61
N GLU A 23 -12.08 -15.87 -23.74
CA GLU A 23 -11.61 -16.46 -25.00
C GLU A 23 -10.42 -15.69 -25.60
N GLU A 24 -10.44 -14.36 -25.53
CA GLU A 24 -9.33 -13.51 -26.03
C GLU A 24 -8.08 -13.70 -25.16
N ALA A 25 -8.25 -13.77 -23.83
CA ALA A 25 -7.16 -14.06 -22.90
C ALA A 25 -6.58 -15.48 -23.13
N SER A 26 -7.43 -16.48 -23.38
CA SER A 26 -7.01 -17.85 -23.72
C SER A 26 -6.20 -17.89 -25.02
N PHE A 27 -6.67 -17.19 -26.06
CA PHE A 27 -5.96 -17.10 -27.34
C PHE A 27 -4.59 -16.43 -27.19
N LEU A 28 -4.52 -15.30 -26.47
CA LEU A 28 -3.28 -14.58 -26.25
C LEU A 28 -2.29 -15.38 -25.41
N HIS A 29 -2.77 -16.10 -24.38
CA HIS A 29 -1.93 -17.00 -23.59
C HIS A 29 -1.38 -18.16 -24.43
N SER A 30 -2.22 -18.78 -25.26
CA SER A 30 -1.81 -19.85 -26.20
C SER A 30 -0.81 -19.36 -27.25
N SER A 31 -0.96 -18.12 -27.72
CA SER A 31 0.00 -17.50 -28.62
C SER A 31 1.35 -17.28 -27.93
N PHE A 32 1.34 -16.79 -26.69
CA PHE A 32 2.56 -16.58 -25.91
C PHE A 32 3.31 -17.89 -25.64
N ASP A 33 2.58 -18.96 -25.27
CA ASP A 33 3.12 -20.30 -25.09
C ASP A 33 3.86 -20.82 -26.34
N ARG A 34 3.23 -20.72 -27.51
CA ARG A 34 3.83 -21.14 -28.80
C ARG A 34 5.06 -20.31 -29.17
N VAL A 35 5.03 -19.01 -28.86
CA VAL A 35 6.15 -18.11 -29.12
C VAL A 35 7.35 -18.51 -28.24
N LEU A 36 7.14 -18.75 -26.94
CA LEU A 36 8.20 -19.26 -26.06
C LEU A 36 8.76 -20.60 -26.56
N HIS A 37 7.88 -21.53 -26.94
CA HIS A 37 8.29 -22.83 -27.45
C HIS A 37 9.19 -22.71 -28.70
N SER A 38 8.83 -21.83 -29.63
CA SER A 38 9.61 -21.65 -30.86
C SER A 38 10.99 -21.00 -30.62
N VAL A 39 11.14 -20.22 -29.55
CA VAL A 39 12.41 -19.55 -29.20
C VAL A 39 13.32 -20.45 -28.36
N GLN A 40 12.75 -21.33 -27.54
CA GLN A 40 13.49 -22.19 -26.60
C GLN A 40 14.71 -22.91 -27.19
N PRO A 41 14.70 -23.48 -28.41
CA PRO A 41 15.88 -24.15 -29.00
C PRO A 41 17.07 -23.22 -29.27
N TYR A 42 16.83 -21.91 -29.36
CA TYR A 42 17.84 -20.91 -29.67
C TYR A 42 18.46 -20.26 -28.42
N VAL A 43 17.90 -20.54 -27.23
CA VAL A 43 18.36 -20.02 -25.94
C VAL A 43 19.66 -20.73 -25.56
N ASN A 44 20.81 -20.09 -25.83
CA ASN A 44 22.12 -20.68 -25.61
C ASN A 44 23.07 -19.69 -24.92
N GLY A 45 23.51 -20.00 -23.70
CA GLY A 45 24.52 -19.23 -22.97
C GLY A 45 24.01 -17.92 -22.33
N PRO A 46 24.92 -17.02 -21.90
CA PRO A 46 24.59 -15.82 -21.13
C PRO A 46 24.28 -14.58 -22.02
N ASP A 47 23.64 -14.78 -23.16
CA ASP A 47 23.33 -13.74 -24.15
C ASP A 47 22.03 -12.95 -23.83
N GLU A 48 21.72 -11.93 -24.63
CA GLU A 48 20.54 -11.09 -24.45
C GLU A 48 19.23 -11.85 -24.71
N LEU A 49 19.23 -12.76 -25.69
CA LEU A 49 18.08 -13.62 -25.99
C LEU A 49 17.73 -14.47 -24.79
N SER A 50 18.72 -15.09 -24.14
CA SER A 50 18.49 -15.95 -22.97
C SER A 50 18.01 -15.17 -21.76
N ARG A 51 18.51 -13.95 -21.54
CA ARG A 51 18.00 -13.05 -20.48
C ARG A 51 16.55 -12.66 -20.72
N THR A 52 16.23 -12.29 -21.96
CA THR A 52 14.88 -11.90 -22.36
C THR A 52 13.93 -13.08 -22.26
N PHE A 53 14.34 -14.26 -22.76
CA PHE A 53 13.57 -15.49 -22.67
C PHE A 53 13.26 -15.85 -21.21
N LEU A 54 14.24 -15.74 -20.31
CA LEU A 54 14.06 -16.02 -18.90
C LEU A 54 13.03 -15.07 -18.25
N GLU A 55 13.12 -13.77 -18.55
CA GLU A 55 12.13 -12.80 -18.06
C GLU A 55 10.73 -13.09 -18.62
N MET A 56 10.63 -13.42 -19.91
CA MET A 56 9.36 -13.77 -20.54
C MET A 56 8.77 -15.06 -19.99
N LYS A 57 9.61 -16.06 -19.66
CA LYS A 57 9.20 -17.27 -18.94
C LYS A 57 8.57 -16.90 -17.60
N GLY A 58 9.17 -15.97 -16.87
CA GLY A 58 8.61 -15.43 -15.63
C GLY A 58 7.23 -14.81 -15.84
N HIS A 59 7.10 -13.92 -16.81
CA HIS A 59 5.82 -13.27 -17.14
C HIS A 59 4.75 -14.27 -17.60
N PHE A 60 5.14 -15.30 -18.35
CA PHE A 60 4.24 -16.36 -18.79
C PHE A 60 3.57 -17.04 -17.60
N TYR A 61 4.35 -17.46 -16.59
CA TYR A 61 3.80 -18.06 -15.37
C TYR A 61 2.94 -17.08 -14.57
N MET A 62 3.34 -15.81 -14.43
CA MET A 62 2.50 -14.80 -13.76
C MET A 62 1.14 -14.63 -14.45
N HIS A 63 1.15 -14.58 -15.79
CA HIS A 63 -0.06 -14.46 -16.59
C HIS A 63 -0.90 -15.75 -16.58
N ALA A 64 -0.28 -16.94 -16.52
CA ALA A 64 -0.98 -18.20 -16.34
C ALA A 64 -1.77 -18.22 -15.02
N GLY A 65 -1.13 -17.85 -13.91
CA GLY A 65 -1.80 -17.72 -12.60
C GLY A 65 -2.94 -16.71 -12.64
N THR A 66 -2.71 -15.56 -13.28
CA THR A 66 -3.74 -14.54 -13.48
C THR A 66 -4.90 -15.05 -14.33
N PHE A 67 -4.63 -15.81 -15.39
CA PHE A 67 -5.68 -16.38 -16.25
C PHE A 67 -6.54 -17.40 -15.53
N LEU A 68 -5.95 -18.27 -14.69
CA LEU A 68 -6.68 -19.21 -13.85
C LEU A 68 -7.68 -18.48 -12.93
N LEU A 69 -7.23 -17.41 -12.28
CA LEU A 69 -8.10 -16.58 -11.44
C LEU A 69 -9.18 -15.87 -12.27
N LYS A 70 -8.90 -15.47 -13.51
CA LYS A 70 -9.90 -14.91 -14.44
C LYS A 70 -10.96 -15.95 -14.82
N MET A 71 -10.56 -17.20 -15.06
CA MET A 71 -11.50 -18.28 -15.35
C MET A 71 -12.43 -18.53 -14.15
N ALA A 72 -11.90 -18.54 -12.92
CA ALA A 72 -12.72 -18.65 -11.72
C ALA A 72 -13.66 -17.45 -11.54
N GLN A 73 -13.18 -16.24 -11.75
CA GLN A 73 -14.00 -15.01 -11.72
C GLN A 73 -15.17 -15.03 -12.70
N ASN A 74 -15.02 -15.75 -13.82
CA ASN A 74 -16.04 -15.89 -14.87
C ASN A 74 -16.80 -17.23 -14.78
N ASN A 75 -16.75 -17.92 -13.63
CA ASN A 75 -17.42 -19.20 -13.39
C ASN A 75 -17.05 -20.31 -14.39
N LYS A 76 -15.84 -20.25 -14.99
CA LYS A 76 -15.29 -21.28 -15.88
C LYS A 76 -14.40 -22.30 -15.15
N ALA A 77 -13.99 -21.99 -13.91
CA ALA A 77 -13.26 -22.87 -13.02
C ALA A 77 -13.76 -22.68 -11.58
N ARG A 78 -13.51 -23.66 -10.70
CA ARG A 78 -13.74 -23.48 -9.26
C ARG A 78 -12.64 -22.61 -8.66
N TRP A 79 -13.01 -21.74 -7.73
CA TRP A 79 -12.04 -20.87 -7.05
C TRP A 79 -10.90 -21.64 -6.39
N ARG A 80 -11.20 -22.76 -5.69
CA ARG A 80 -10.19 -23.59 -5.02
C ARG A 80 -9.12 -24.07 -6.01
N ASP A 81 -9.54 -24.82 -7.03
CA ASP A 81 -8.65 -25.41 -8.03
C ASP A 81 -7.83 -24.33 -8.77
N ALA A 82 -8.48 -23.20 -9.11
CA ALA A 82 -7.81 -22.07 -9.75
C ALA A 82 -6.78 -21.40 -8.84
N CYS A 83 -7.07 -21.23 -7.55
CA CYS A 83 -6.17 -20.63 -6.57
C CYS A 83 -4.93 -21.50 -6.32
N GLU A 84 -5.09 -22.81 -6.22
CA GLU A 84 -3.98 -23.76 -5.99
C GLU A 84 -3.02 -23.77 -7.18
N LEU A 85 -3.55 -23.89 -8.41
CA LEU A 85 -2.74 -23.84 -9.63
C LEU A 85 -2.14 -22.44 -9.85
N ALA A 86 -2.88 -21.37 -9.53
CA ALA A 86 -2.35 -20.01 -9.63
C ALA A 86 -1.20 -19.77 -8.65
N ALA A 87 -1.28 -20.32 -7.43
CA ALA A 87 -0.20 -20.24 -6.45
C ALA A 87 1.08 -20.91 -7.00
N LEU A 88 0.98 -22.10 -7.60
CA LEU A 88 2.11 -22.75 -8.24
C LEU A 88 2.72 -21.88 -9.37
N CYS A 89 1.88 -21.28 -10.20
CA CYS A 89 2.31 -20.38 -11.26
C CYS A 89 3.01 -19.13 -10.70
N TYR A 90 2.46 -18.49 -9.67
CA TYR A 90 3.09 -17.31 -9.05
C TYR A 90 4.39 -17.67 -8.31
N LEU A 91 4.49 -18.85 -7.69
CA LEU A 91 5.75 -19.34 -7.10
C LEU A 91 6.82 -19.47 -8.17
N LYS A 92 6.49 -20.18 -9.26
CA LYS A 92 7.41 -20.35 -10.39
C LYS A 92 7.81 -19.02 -10.99
N SER A 93 6.85 -18.11 -11.14
CA SER A 93 7.11 -16.76 -11.64
C SER A 93 8.03 -15.99 -10.71
N PHE A 94 7.76 -15.92 -9.41
CA PHE A 94 8.51 -15.10 -8.45
C PHE A 94 9.99 -15.53 -8.35
N TYR A 95 10.24 -16.84 -8.34
CA TYR A 95 11.59 -17.39 -8.15
C TYR A 95 12.42 -17.50 -9.43
N ILE A 96 11.88 -17.15 -10.59
CA ILE A 96 12.70 -16.95 -11.78
C ILE A 96 13.62 -15.73 -11.55
N PRO A 97 14.95 -15.91 -11.62
CA PRO A 97 15.90 -14.89 -11.20
C PRO A 97 15.83 -13.68 -12.12
N GLU A 98 16.18 -12.52 -11.57
CA GLU A 98 16.24 -11.28 -12.35
C GLU A 98 17.34 -11.37 -13.42
N PRO A 99 17.12 -10.73 -14.59
CA PRO A 99 18.18 -10.56 -15.58
C PRO A 99 19.36 -9.81 -14.95
N LYS A 100 20.54 -10.45 -14.85
CA LYS A 100 21.75 -9.80 -14.33
C LYS A 100 22.10 -8.59 -15.20
N SER A 101 22.18 -7.40 -14.61
CA SER A 101 22.64 -6.20 -15.31
C SER A 101 24.13 -6.32 -15.65
N LYS A 102 24.50 -6.02 -16.90
CA LYS A 102 25.89 -5.73 -17.25
C LYS A 102 25.97 -4.21 -17.36
N LEU A 103 26.43 -3.54 -16.30
CA LEU A 103 26.81 -2.13 -16.38
C LEU A 103 27.95 -2.00 -17.39
N THR A 104 27.59 -1.78 -18.65
CA THR A 104 28.48 -1.30 -19.69
C THR A 104 27.97 0.08 -20.06
N GLU A 105 28.81 1.09 -19.81
CA GLU A 105 28.53 2.48 -20.15
C GLU A 105 28.04 2.58 -21.60
N GLY A 106 26.83 3.10 -21.80
CA GLY A 106 26.33 3.48 -23.12
C GLY A 106 24.93 3.00 -23.51
N ASP A 107 24.37 1.96 -22.88
CA ASP A 107 23.05 1.41 -23.28
C ASP A 107 22.07 1.26 -22.11
N ALA A 108 21.65 2.41 -21.55
CA ALA A 108 20.80 2.46 -20.36
C ALA A 108 19.32 2.09 -20.64
N THR A 109 18.83 2.23 -21.87
CA THR A 109 17.38 2.23 -22.14
C THR A 109 16.77 0.83 -22.24
N GLY A 110 17.51 -0.14 -22.80
CA GLY A 110 17.05 -1.54 -22.95
C GLY A 110 17.25 -2.39 -21.69
N GLN A 111 18.36 -2.18 -20.97
CA GLN A 111 18.66 -2.88 -19.71
C GLN A 111 17.75 -2.44 -18.55
N ASP A 112 17.33 -1.17 -18.54
CA ASP A 112 16.35 -0.65 -17.58
C ASP A 112 14.97 -1.31 -17.79
N LEU A 113 14.60 -1.64 -19.03
CA LEU A 113 13.29 -2.24 -19.32
C LEU A 113 13.13 -3.65 -18.75
N LEU A 114 14.12 -4.54 -18.94
CA LEU A 114 14.02 -5.90 -18.39
C LEU A 114 14.01 -5.91 -16.87
N ALA A 115 14.79 -5.02 -16.23
CA ALA A 115 14.77 -4.85 -14.78
C ALA A 115 13.42 -4.30 -14.28
N MET A 116 12.83 -3.33 -15.00
CA MET A 116 11.50 -2.79 -14.71
C MET A 116 10.39 -3.86 -14.83
N LEU A 117 10.46 -4.69 -15.88
CA LEU A 117 9.55 -5.82 -16.06
C LEU A 117 9.71 -6.86 -14.95
N ALA A 118 10.94 -7.19 -14.58
CA ALA A 118 11.21 -8.12 -13.48
C ALA A 118 10.67 -7.60 -12.15
N CYS A 119 10.82 -6.31 -11.85
CA CYS A 119 10.25 -5.69 -10.65
C CYS A 119 8.72 -5.77 -10.64
N ASP A 120 8.08 -5.47 -11.77
CA ASP A 120 6.62 -5.58 -11.91
C ASP A 120 6.14 -7.02 -11.71
N ARG A 121 6.77 -7.98 -12.39
CA ARG A 121 6.47 -9.41 -12.26
C ARG A 121 6.58 -9.90 -10.82
N LYS A 122 7.69 -9.56 -10.16
CA LYS A 122 7.97 -10.02 -8.80
C LYS A 122 7.07 -9.34 -7.77
N SER A 123 6.80 -8.05 -7.92
CA SER A 123 5.81 -7.34 -7.09
C SER A 123 4.44 -8.00 -7.20
N GLN A 124 3.92 -8.18 -8.42
CA GLN A 124 2.60 -8.76 -8.64
C GLN A 124 2.51 -10.21 -8.15
N SER A 125 3.44 -11.07 -8.57
CA SER A 125 3.43 -12.49 -8.18
C SER A 125 3.59 -12.64 -6.67
N GLY A 126 4.46 -11.84 -6.06
CA GLY A 126 4.76 -11.92 -4.64
C GLY A 126 3.57 -11.52 -3.76
N HIS A 127 2.90 -10.40 -4.06
CA HIS A 127 1.67 -10.01 -3.37
C HIS A 127 0.54 -11.04 -3.58
N MET A 128 0.44 -11.62 -4.78
CA MET A 128 -0.57 -12.66 -5.02
C MET A 128 -0.31 -13.95 -4.24
N LEU A 129 0.95 -14.34 -4.03
CA LEU A 129 1.30 -15.48 -3.16
C LEU A 129 0.83 -15.25 -1.72
N LEU A 130 1.10 -14.06 -1.17
CA LEU A 130 0.68 -13.71 0.18
C LEU A 130 -0.85 -13.68 0.29
N ASN A 131 -1.55 -13.13 -0.70
CA ASN A 131 -3.01 -13.13 -0.75
C ASN A 131 -3.61 -14.54 -0.78
N LEU A 132 -3.10 -15.41 -1.65
CA LEU A 132 -3.62 -16.76 -1.84
C LEU A 132 -3.36 -17.65 -0.63
N SER A 133 -2.28 -17.39 0.12
CA SER A 133 -1.95 -18.14 1.34
C SER A 133 -2.94 -17.88 2.48
N HIS A 134 -3.65 -16.75 2.49
CA HIS A 134 -4.47 -16.31 3.63
C HIS A 134 -3.73 -16.36 4.98
N GLY A 135 -2.40 -16.18 4.98
CA GLY A 135 -1.56 -16.25 6.18
C GLY A 135 -1.29 -17.67 6.69
N LYS A 136 -1.64 -18.72 5.94
CA LYS A 136 -1.31 -20.11 6.27
C LYS A 136 0.14 -20.42 5.90
N GLU A 137 0.95 -20.75 6.89
CA GLU A 137 2.40 -20.96 6.71
C GLU A 137 2.73 -22.16 5.78
N ASP A 138 2.00 -23.27 5.92
CA ASP A 138 2.26 -24.49 5.14
C ASP A 138 1.64 -24.48 3.73
N PHE A 139 0.80 -23.49 3.39
CA PHE A 139 0.05 -23.49 2.13
C PHE A 139 0.96 -23.64 0.91
N LEU A 140 2.03 -22.85 0.81
CA LEU A 140 2.93 -22.90 -0.35
C LEU A 140 3.66 -24.25 -0.46
N LYS A 141 3.98 -24.86 0.67
CA LYS A 141 4.57 -26.20 0.73
C LYS A 141 3.58 -27.25 0.23
N GLU A 142 2.33 -27.21 0.71
CA GLU A 142 1.27 -28.12 0.25
C GLU A 142 1.04 -28.01 -1.28
N ILE A 143 1.08 -26.78 -1.83
CA ILE A 143 0.97 -26.55 -3.28
C ILE A 143 2.12 -27.20 -4.04
N VAL A 144 3.37 -27.04 -3.58
CA VAL A 144 4.54 -27.63 -4.22
C VAL A 144 4.47 -29.16 -4.14
N ASP A 145 4.22 -29.72 -2.96
CA ASP A 145 4.14 -31.17 -2.76
C ASP A 145 3.04 -31.81 -3.64
N SER A 146 1.91 -31.12 -3.80
CA SER A 146 0.76 -31.63 -4.56
C SER A 146 0.91 -31.45 -6.08
N PHE A 147 1.45 -30.31 -6.54
CA PHE A 147 1.36 -29.91 -7.95
C PHE A 147 2.70 -29.70 -8.66
N ALA A 148 3.84 -29.59 -7.96
CA ALA A 148 5.17 -29.49 -8.59
C ALA A 148 5.71 -30.86 -9.04
N ASN A 149 4.88 -31.62 -9.75
CA ASN A 149 5.19 -32.94 -10.29
C ASN A 149 4.52 -33.12 -11.66
N LYS A 150 4.91 -34.15 -12.43
CA LYS A 150 4.41 -34.36 -13.81
C LYS A 150 2.88 -34.38 -13.92
N SER A 151 2.18 -34.91 -12.91
CA SER A 151 0.72 -34.94 -12.87
C SER A 151 0.14 -33.54 -12.67
N GLY A 152 0.65 -32.78 -11.72
CA GLY A 152 0.21 -31.40 -11.47
C GLY A 152 0.47 -30.47 -12.66
N VAL A 153 1.61 -30.62 -13.34
CA VAL A 153 1.91 -29.88 -14.58
C VAL A 153 0.94 -30.23 -15.70
N PHE A 154 0.56 -31.52 -15.81
CA PHE A 154 -0.45 -31.96 -16.76
C PHE A 154 -1.81 -31.33 -16.44
N THR A 155 -2.23 -31.34 -15.17
CA THR A 155 -3.46 -30.67 -14.72
C THR A 155 -3.43 -29.16 -15.01
N LEU A 156 -2.30 -28.49 -14.78
CA LEU A 156 -2.11 -27.09 -15.10
C LEU A 156 -2.27 -26.84 -16.61
N PHE A 157 -1.62 -27.66 -17.44
CA PHE A 157 -1.72 -27.57 -18.90
C PHE A 157 -3.15 -27.75 -19.40
N GLU A 158 -3.87 -28.78 -18.94
CA GLU A 158 -5.27 -28.99 -19.30
C GLU A 158 -6.17 -27.86 -18.83
N SER A 159 -5.90 -27.28 -17.66
CA SER A 159 -6.66 -26.14 -17.14
C SER A 159 -6.49 -24.90 -18.00
N LEU A 160 -5.29 -24.66 -18.56
CA LEU A 160 -4.98 -23.48 -19.36
C LEU A 160 -5.38 -23.62 -20.83
N PHE A 161 -5.23 -24.81 -21.42
CA PHE A 161 -5.37 -25.03 -22.87
C PHE A 161 -6.47 -26.02 -23.26
N GLY A 162 -7.05 -26.74 -22.30
CA GLY A 162 -8.04 -27.79 -22.53
C GLY A 162 -7.42 -29.16 -22.83
N SER A 163 -8.18 -30.23 -22.60
CA SER A 163 -7.74 -31.63 -22.71
C SER A 163 -7.38 -32.09 -24.13
N GLY A 164 -7.81 -31.36 -25.17
CA GLY A 164 -7.50 -31.66 -26.57
C GLY A 164 -6.24 -30.97 -27.12
N ALA A 165 -5.54 -30.16 -26.32
CA ALA A 165 -4.40 -29.39 -26.79
C ALA A 165 -3.13 -30.24 -26.94
N SER A 166 -2.39 -30.02 -28.04
CA SER A 166 -1.12 -30.72 -28.28
C SER A 166 0.00 -30.15 -27.41
N ARG A 167 0.63 -31.01 -26.60
CA ARG A 167 1.76 -30.67 -25.74
C ARG A 167 3.09 -30.52 -26.47
N GLU A 168 3.25 -31.20 -27.60
CA GLU A 168 4.51 -31.26 -28.37
C GLU A 168 4.93 -29.90 -28.97
N ARG A 169 3.98 -28.97 -29.11
CA ARG A 169 4.21 -27.63 -29.64
C ARG A 169 3.99 -26.54 -28.60
N SER A 170 4.04 -26.93 -27.33
CA SER A 170 3.77 -26.04 -26.21
C SER A 170 5.01 -25.86 -25.34
N PHE A 171 5.24 -24.62 -24.93
CA PHE A 171 6.31 -24.30 -23.99
C PHE A 171 6.01 -24.97 -22.65
N LEU A 172 4.83 -24.73 -22.05
CA LEU A 172 4.45 -25.37 -20.79
C LEU A 172 4.39 -26.91 -20.92
N GLY A 173 3.97 -27.42 -22.08
CA GLY A 173 3.89 -28.85 -22.34
C GLY A 173 5.25 -29.57 -22.30
N THR A 174 6.34 -28.85 -22.60
CA THR A 174 7.72 -29.33 -22.74
C THR A 174 8.69 -28.77 -21.69
N ASP A 175 8.31 -27.72 -20.95
CA ASP A 175 9.11 -27.13 -19.89
C ASP A 175 9.23 -28.08 -18.71
N ASP A 176 10.45 -28.16 -18.15
CA ASP A 176 10.65 -28.82 -16.87
C ASP A 176 10.31 -27.82 -15.76
N MET A 177 9.30 -28.15 -14.95
CA MET A 177 8.96 -27.34 -13.78
C MET A 177 10.10 -27.28 -12.78
N GLY A 178 11.04 -28.23 -12.81
CA GLY A 178 12.27 -28.20 -12.01
C GLY A 178 11.99 -28.07 -10.51
N ASP A 179 13.00 -27.58 -9.78
CA ASP A 179 12.84 -27.28 -8.36
C ASP A 179 12.04 -25.97 -8.17
N VAL A 180 10.98 -26.04 -7.36
CA VAL A 180 10.10 -24.91 -7.05
C VAL A 180 10.24 -24.61 -5.56
N SER A 181 10.66 -23.39 -5.24
CA SER A 181 10.77 -22.94 -3.86
C SER A 181 9.41 -23.01 -3.15
N THR A 182 9.43 -23.43 -1.89
CA THR A 182 8.27 -23.43 -0.99
C THR A 182 8.19 -22.17 -0.14
N GLN A 183 9.14 -21.24 -0.28
CA GLN A 183 9.23 -20.06 0.58
C GLN A 183 8.25 -18.97 0.15
N ALA A 184 7.69 -18.27 1.13
CA ALA A 184 6.92 -17.06 0.89
C ALA A 184 7.87 -15.86 0.60
N PRO A 185 7.47 -14.91 -0.25
CA PRO A 185 8.23 -13.68 -0.46
C PRO A 185 8.44 -12.90 0.85
N ALA A 186 9.67 -12.47 1.11
CA ALA A 186 9.97 -11.64 2.27
C ALA A 186 9.42 -10.21 2.06
N GLN A 187 8.82 -9.62 3.09
CA GLN A 187 8.24 -8.28 3.02
C GLN A 187 9.26 -7.20 2.60
N GLY A 188 10.48 -7.27 3.13
CA GLY A 188 11.56 -6.35 2.78
C GLY A 188 12.03 -6.49 1.32
N GLU A 189 11.84 -7.66 0.71
CA GLU A 189 12.12 -7.91 -0.71
C GLU A 189 11.00 -7.33 -1.59
N LEU A 190 9.73 -7.59 -1.23
CA LEU A 190 8.57 -7.04 -1.93
C LEU A 190 8.57 -5.52 -1.99
N SER A 191 8.92 -4.85 -0.88
CA SER A 191 8.99 -3.39 -0.85
C SER A 191 9.97 -2.82 -1.90
N LYS A 192 11.06 -3.54 -2.22
CA LYS A 192 12.01 -3.12 -3.26
C LYS A 192 11.42 -3.28 -4.66
N TYR A 193 10.72 -4.40 -4.90
CA TYR A 193 10.08 -4.65 -6.19
C TYR A 193 8.92 -3.69 -6.45
N ASP A 194 8.15 -3.33 -5.42
CA ASP A 194 7.06 -2.35 -5.54
C ASP A 194 7.58 -0.98 -6.01
N ILE A 195 8.73 -0.53 -5.49
CA ILE A 195 9.39 0.70 -5.93
C ILE A 195 9.74 0.64 -7.42
N GLY A 196 10.28 -0.48 -7.89
CA GLY A 196 10.58 -0.69 -9.31
C GLY A 196 9.32 -0.76 -10.18
N ALA A 197 8.29 -1.48 -9.74
CA ALA A 197 7.04 -1.67 -10.46
C ALA A 197 6.28 -0.34 -10.66
N VAL A 198 6.31 0.57 -9.67
CA VAL A 198 5.67 1.88 -9.78
C VAL A 198 6.20 2.70 -10.97
N ARG A 199 7.50 2.56 -11.30
CA ARG A 199 8.10 3.18 -12.49
C ARG A 199 7.55 2.57 -13.78
N THR A 200 7.46 1.24 -13.86
CA THR A 200 6.86 0.50 -14.99
C THR A 200 5.44 0.98 -15.30
N HIS A 201 4.63 1.20 -14.26
CA HIS A 201 3.25 1.69 -14.39
C HIS A 201 3.11 3.21 -14.49
N CYS A 202 4.22 3.94 -14.67
CA CYS A 202 4.25 5.40 -14.84
C CYS A 202 3.54 6.21 -13.73
N GLY A 203 3.41 5.62 -12.53
CA GLY A 203 2.63 6.19 -11.42
C GLY A 203 1.12 6.10 -11.61
N SER A 204 0.61 5.06 -12.29
CA SER A 204 -0.83 4.75 -12.42
C SER A 204 -1.51 4.74 -11.05
N LEU A 205 -2.61 5.50 -10.91
CA LEU A 205 -3.37 5.55 -9.65
C LEU A 205 -3.91 4.16 -9.28
N GLN A 206 -4.43 3.42 -10.27
CA GLN A 206 -4.96 2.07 -10.06
C GLN A 206 -3.90 1.14 -9.46
N HIS A 207 -2.65 1.23 -9.95
CA HIS A 207 -1.56 0.41 -9.45
C HIS A 207 -1.16 0.80 -8.02
N LEU A 208 -1.05 2.10 -7.72
CA LEU A 208 -0.73 2.58 -6.37
C LEU A 208 -1.79 2.19 -5.34
N VAL A 209 -3.07 2.28 -5.71
CA VAL A 209 -4.18 1.84 -4.85
C VAL A 209 -4.18 0.33 -4.67
N TRP A 210 -3.91 -0.43 -5.74
CA TRP A 210 -3.79 -1.89 -5.65
C TRP A 210 -2.68 -2.29 -4.66
N LEU A 211 -1.47 -1.73 -4.79
CA LEU A 211 -0.38 -1.96 -3.83
C LEU A 211 -0.79 -1.58 -2.41
N GLY A 212 -1.40 -0.42 -2.22
CA GLY A 212 -1.84 0.02 -0.90
C GLY A 212 -2.87 -0.92 -0.26
N LEU A 213 -3.76 -1.50 -1.05
CA LEU A 213 -4.69 -2.53 -0.58
C LEU A 213 -3.95 -3.82 -0.17
N GLN A 214 -2.93 -4.23 -0.92
CA GLN A 214 -2.11 -5.40 -0.57
C GLN A 214 -1.44 -5.22 0.80
N TRP A 215 -0.74 -4.10 0.99
CA TRP A 215 -0.07 -3.81 2.26
C TRP A 215 -1.04 -3.63 3.42
N ASN A 216 -2.18 -2.98 3.18
CA ASN A 216 -3.24 -2.85 4.20
C ASN A 216 -3.76 -4.21 4.66
N SER A 217 -3.88 -5.19 3.74
CA SER A 217 -4.35 -6.54 4.09
C SER A 217 -3.38 -7.32 4.99
N MET A 218 -2.08 -7.04 4.86
CA MET A 218 -1.04 -7.65 5.68
C MET A 218 -0.92 -7.00 7.05
N SER A 219 -1.66 -5.92 7.33
CA SER A 219 -1.51 -5.10 8.55
C SER A 219 -0.09 -4.54 8.73
N VAL A 220 0.65 -4.39 7.63
CA VAL A 220 2.01 -3.84 7.60
C VAL A 220 1.96 -2.40 7.11
N LEU A 221 2.78 -1.54 7.70
CA LEU A 221 2.85 -0.13 7.30
C LEU A 221 3.35 -0.01 5.85
N PHE A 222 2.51 0.56 4.99
CA PHE A 222 2.87 0.85 3.61
C PHE A 222 3.65 2.17 3.52
N LEU A 223 4.92 2.11 3.13
CA LEU A 223 5.78 3.30 2.99
C LEU A 223 5.49 4.08 1.70
N LEU A 224 4.30 4.67 1.61
CA LEU A 224 3.82 5.45 0.46
C LEU A 224 4.78 6.57 0.06
N HIS A 225 5.37 7.27 1.03
CA HIS A 225 6.32 8.35 0.77
C HIS A 225 7.47 7.93 -0.15
N LYS A 226 8.08 6.75 0.09
CA LYS A 226 9.17 6.23 -0.76
C LYS A 226 8.75 6.03 -2.20
N LEU A 227 7.50 5.63 -2.45
CA LEU A 227 6.97 5.48 -3.80
C LEU A 227 6.69 6.85 -4.44
N LEU A 228 6.15 7.78 -3.67
CA LEU A 228 5.81 9.13 -4.14
C LEU A 228 7.05 9.95 -4.49
N GLU A 229 8.12 9.86 -3.71
CA GLU A 229 9.41 10.52 -3.97
C GLU A 229 10.03 10.11 -5.32
N GLN A 230 9.76 8.88 -5.78
CA GLN A 230 10.21 8.41 -7.09
C GLN A 230 9.39 8.98 -8.24
N LEU A 231 8.16 9.42 -7.96
CA LEU A 231 7.22 9.92 -8.96
C LEU A 231 7.17 11.45 -9.05
N PHE A 232 7.46 12.13 -7.93
CA PHE A 232 7.28 13.57 -7.77
C PHE A 232 8.47 14.22 -7.08
N HIS A 233 8.87 15.38 -7.60
CA HIS A 233 9.85 16.26 -6.96
C HIS A 233 9.11 17.40 -6.26
N LEU A 234 8.53 17.09 -5.10
CA LEU A 234 7.75 18.00 -4.28
C LEU A 234 8.37 18.13 -2.88
N PRO A 235 8.15 19.25 -2.17
CA PRO A 235 8.48 19.31 -0.75
C PRO A 235 7.66 18.27 0.02
N GLN A 236 8.22 17.75 1.10
CA GLN A 236 7.54 16.77 1.96
C GLN A 236 6.25 17.35 2.55
N GLU A 237 6.33 18.56 3.10
CA GLU A 237 5.26 19.27 3.79
C GLU A 237 5.18 20.75 3.32
N THR A 238 4.07 21.41 3.61
CA THR A 238 3.80 22.82 3.35
C THR A 238 3.37 23.52 4.64
N SER A 239 3.83 24.76 4.84
CA SER A 239 3.34 25.61 5.92
C SER A 239 1.97 26.23 5.64
N ARG A 240 1.44 26.05 4.42
CA ARG A 240 0.25 26.72 3.91
C ARG A 240 -0.96 25.77 3.83
N LEU A 241 -1.27 25.08 4.92
CA LEU A 241 -2.38 24.11 4.96
C LEU A 241 -3.77 24.76 4.85
N GLU A 242 -3.90 26.05 5.18
CA GLU A 242 -5.19 26.77 5.12
C GLU A 242 -5.48 27.40 3.74
N THR A 243 -4.71 27.05 2.69
CA THR A 243 -4.98 27.45 1.31
C THR A 243 -5.10 26.22 0.42
N ASP A 244 -5.81 26.36 -0.69
CA ASP A 244 -5.96 25.36 -1.75
C ASP A 244 -5.16 25.70 -3.01
N ALA A 245 -4.28 26.71 -2.96
CA ALA A 245 -3.46 27.11 -4.10
C ALA A 245 -2.64 25.92 -4.65
N PRO A 246 -2.78 25.55 -5.93
CA PRO A 246 -2.09 24.39 -6.52
C PRO A 246 -0.56 24.42 -6.37
N GLU A 247 0.03 25.62 -6.31
CA GLU A 247 1.46 25.82 -6.14
C GLU A 247 1.98 25.39 -4.75
N SER A 248 1.07 25.23 -3.79
CA SER A 248 1.40 24.84 -2.41
C SER A 248 1.33 23.33 -2.17
N ILE A 249 1.06 22.53 -3.20
CA ILE A 249 0.98 21.06 -3.10
C ILE A 249 2.29 20.45 -2.60
N CYS A 250 2.18 19.42 -1.76
CA CYS A 250 3.33 18.71 -1.17
C CYS A 250 3.12 17.18 -1.21
N LEU A 251 4.15 16.41 -0.87
CA LEU A 251 4.08 14.93 -0.86
C LEU A 251 3.04 14.42 0.12
N LEU A 252 2.89 15.03 1.29
CA LEU A 252 1.87 14.63 2.27
C LEU A 252 0.44 14.81 1.76
N ASP A 253 0.17 15.75 0.84
CA ASP A 253 -1.15 15.85 0.20
C ASP A 253 -1.43 14.65 -0.72
N LEU A 254 -0.40 14.13 -1.39
CA LEU A 254 -0.51 12.94 -2.24
C LEU A 254 -0.63 11.66 -1.42
N GLU A 255 0.09 11.59 -0.29
CA GLU A 255 0.03 10.46 0.63
C GLU A 255 -1.35 10.33 1.26
N VAL A 256 -1.93 11.42 1.79
CA VAL A 256 -3.29 11.38 2.36
C VAL A 256 -4.33 11.07 1.27
N PHE A 257 -4.14 11.55 0.04
CA PHE A 257 -5.00 11.15 -1.07
C PHE A 257 -4.97 9.63 -1.27
N LEU A 258 -3.77 9.03 -1.38
CA LEU A 258 -3.64 7.58 -1.56
C LEU A 258 -4.13 6.78 -0.35
N LEU A 259 -3.88 7.24 0.87
CA LEU A 259 -4.44 6.63 2.09
C LEU A 259 -5.97 6.64 2.06
N GLY A 260 -6.59 7.75 1.62
CA GLY A 260 -8.03 7.84 1.48
C GLY A 260 -8.59 6.93 0.38
N MET A 261 -7.85 6.79 -0.73
CA MET A 261 -8.20 5.86 -1.79
C MET A 261 -8.16 4.40 -1.31
N VAL A 262 -7.12 4.01 -0.57
CA VAL A 262 -6.97 2.66 0.00
C VAL A 262 -8.07 2.40 1.03
N PHE A 263 -8.32 3.35 1.94
CA PHE A 263 -9.36 3.25 2.95
C PHE A 263 -10.75 3.00 2.34
N THR A 264 -11.18 3.87 1.43
CA THR A 264 -12.50 3.76 0.79
C THR A 264 -12.61 2.55 -0.15
N SER A 265 -11.53 2.20 -0.86
CA SER A 265 -11.52 0.99 -1.69
C SER A 265 -11.61 -0.28 -0.86
N ASN A 266 -10.96 -0.33 0.30
CA ASN A 266 -11.03 -1.46 1.22
C ASN A 266 -12.45 -1.64 1.78
N LEU A 267 -13.09 -0.55 2.25
CA LEU A 267 -14.47 -0.60 2.73
C LEU A 267 -15.44 -1.10 1.65
N ARG A 268 -15.33 -0.56 0.43
CA ARG A 268 -16.14 -1.01 -0.71
C ARG A 268 -15.96 -2.49 -1.02
N LEU A 269 -14.73 -3.02 -0.88
CA LEU A 269 -14.45 -4.43 -1.08
C LEU A 269 -15.03 -5.29 0.04
N GLN A 270 -14.99 -4.83 1.29
CA GLN A 270 -15.57 -5.53 2.44
C GLN A 270 -17.10 -5.65 2.30
N GLU A 271 -17.81 -4.57 2.01
CA GLU A 271 -19.28 -4.59 1.82
C GLU A 271 -19.71 -5.52 0.66
N LYS A 272 -18.88 -5.64 -0.38
CA LYS A 272 -19.10 -6.59 -1.48
C LYS A 272 -18.84 -8.04 -1.11
N ARG A 273 -17.93 -8.32 -0.17
CA ARG A 273 -17.68 -9.70 0.30
C ARG A 273 -18.80 -10.16 1.22
N ASP A 274 -19.28 -9.29 2.11
CA ASP A 274 -20.38 -9.62 3.03
C ASP A 274 -21.67 -10.01 2.28
N THR A 275 -21.81 -9.52 1.05
CA THR A 275 -22.94 -9.85 0.15
C THR A 275 -22.66 -11.06 -0.76
N HIS A 276 -21.41 -11.48 -0.94
CA HIS A 276 -21.00 -12.55 -1.87
C HIS A 276 -20.08 -13.56 -1.16
N GLY A 277 -20.68 -14.54 -0.49
CA GLY A 277 -20.02 -15.58 0.33
C GLY A 277 -19.24 -16.65 -0.43
N GLY A 278 -18.24 -16.28 -1.23
CA GLY A 278 -17.35 -17.22 -1.92
C GLY A 278 -16.24 -17.74 -1.01
N THR A 279 -16.40 -18.94 -0.42
CA THR A 279 -15.50 -19.57 0.58
C THR A 279 -14.03 -19.79 0.13
N HIS A 280 -13.68 -19.51 -1.12
CA HIS A 280 -12.32 -19.72 -1.67
C HIS A 280 -11.83 -18.60 -2.58
N GLN A 281 -12.57 -17.50 -2.72
CA GLN A 281 -12.11 -16.37 -3.52
C GLN A 281 -11.01 -15.60 -2.77
N PRO A 282 -9.88 -15.26 -3.42
CA PRO A 282 -8.86 -14.48 -2.77
C PRO A 282 -9.38 -13.09 -2.41
N PRO A 283 -8.88 -12.48 -1.33
CA PRO A 283 -9.36 -11.19 -0.86
C PRO A 283 -9.14 -10.11 -1.92
N PHE A 284 -8.00 -10.15 -2.60
CA PHE A 284 -7.64 -9.23 -3.67
C PHE A 284 -7.32 -10.02 -4.92
N LEU A 285 -7.82 -9.53 -6.06
CA LEU A 285 -7.49 -10.08 -7.37
C LEU A 285 -6.19 -9.44 -7.89
N PRO A 286 -5.48 -10.07 -8.84
CA PRO A 286 -4.37 -9.47 -9.54
C PRO A 286 -4.76 -8.11 -10.15
N LEU A 287 -3.78 -7.21 -10.32
CA LEU A 287 -4.02 -5.86 -10.84
C LEU A 287 -4.82 -5.88 -12.15
N LEU A 288 -4.49 -6.81 -13.06
CA LEU A 288 -5.15 -6.97 -14.36
C LEU A 288 -6.62 -7.41 -14.29
N LEU A 289 -7.04 -8.03 -13.19
CA LEU A 289 -8.43 -8.48 -12.98
C LEU A 289 -9.21 -7.58 -12.01
N SER A 290 -8.51 -6.62 -11.42
CA SER A 290 -9.08 -5.71 -10.45
C SER A 290 -10.05 -4.76 -11.15
N LYS A 291 -11.29 -4.70 -10.64
CA LYS A 291 -12.22 -3.63 -11.04
C LYS A 291 -11.58 -2.27 -10.74
N GLN A 292 -12.01 -1.25 -11.48
CA GLN A 292 -11.52 0.10 -11.28
C GLN A 292 -11.77 0.55 -9.83
N TYR A 293 -10.69 0.72 -9.05
CA TYR A 293 -10.76 1.14 -7.64
C TYR A 293 -11.10 2.62 -7.52
N CYS A 294 -10.82 3.39 -8.59
CA CYS A 294 -10.87 4.84 -8.60
C CYS A 294 -12.03 5.36 -9.45
N THR A 295 -12.77 6.35 -8.95
CA THR A 295 -13.77 7.07 -9.75
C THR A 295 -13.08 7.91 -10.84
N GLU A 296 -13.82 8.34 -11.85
CA GLU A 296 -13.32 9.26 -12.87
C GLU A 296 -12.85 10.59 -12.25
N LYS A 297 -13.55 11.08 -11.22
CA LYS A 297 -13.18 12.28 -10.46
C LYS A 297 -11.81 12.14 -9.77
N GLN A 298 -11.58 11.01 -9.10
CA GLN A 298 -10.31 10.70 -8.44
C GLN A 298 -9.17 10.54 -9.45
N ARG A 299 -9.41 9.82 -10.55
CA ARG A 299 -8.45 9.66 -11.65
C ARG A 299 -8.09 11.01 -12.29
N SER A 300 -9.09 11.82 -12.61
CA SER A 300 -8.90 13.14 -13.21
C SER A 300 -8.08 14.07 -12.33
N TRP A 301 -8.30 14.04 -11.01
CA TRP A 301 -7.50 14.82 -10.06
C TRP A 301 -6.03 14.37 -10.06
N TRP A 302 -5.78 13.06 -9.94
CA TRP A 302 -4.43 12.50 -9.95
C TRP A 302 -3.68 12.79 -11.25
N ASP A 303 -4.37 12.64 -12.38
CA ASP A 303 -3.82 12.91 -13.70
C ASP A 303 -3.49 14.41 -13.87
N ALA A 304 -4.32 15.30 -13.33
CA ALA A 304 -4.07 16.74 -13.32
C ALA A 304 -2.84 17.13 -12.49
N VAL A 305 -2.68 16.54 -11.29
CA VAL A 305 -1.48 16.72 -10.46
C VAL A 305 -0.24 16.30 -11.25
N ARG A 306 -0.24 15.08 -11.82
CA ARG A 306 0.91 14.60 -12.59
C ARG A 306 1.23 15.47 -13.80
N ALA A 307 0.21 15.94 -14.53
CA ALA A 307 0.41 16.79 -15.70
C ALA A 307 1.07 18.12 -15.33
N LEU A 308 0.59 18.77 -14.25
CA LEU A 308 1.16 20.02 -13.75
C LEU A 308 2.60 19.82 -13.24
N MET A 309 2.84 18.78 -12.43
CA MET A 309 4.16 18.56 -11.83
C MET A 309 5.23 18.15 -12.85
N ARG A 310 4.84 17.42 -13.90
CA ARG A 310 5.74 17.07 -15.01
C ARG A 310 5.89 18.20 -16.04
N LYS A 311 5.27 19.36 -15.83
CA LYS A 311 5.20 20.48 -16.78
C LYS A 311 4.71 20.05 -18.18
N LYS A 312 3.87 19.01 -18.23
CA LYS A 312 3.27 18.48 -19.47
C LYS A 312 1.90 19.12 -19.70
N THR A 313 1.86 20.45 -19.76
CA THR A 313 0.62 21.21 -19.91
C THR A 313 0.73 22.20 -21.07
N THR A 314 -0.36 22.35 -21.83
CA THR A 314 -0.50 23.44 -22.80
C THR A 314 -1.06 24.69 -22.10
N PRO A 315 -0.82 25.92 -22.64
CA PRO A 315 -1.38 27.14 -22.07
C PRO A 315 -2.91 27.09 -21.87
N ASP A 316 -3.64 26.44 -22.79
CA ASP A 316 -5.10 26.33 -22.73
C ASP A 316 -5.62 25.31 -21.70
N SER A 317 -4.82 24.29 -21.37
CA SER A 317 -5.20 23.24 -20.42
C SER A 317 -4.78 23.57 -18.99
N ALA A 318 -3.72 24.36 -18.79
CA ALA A 318 -3.16 24.66 -17.48
C ALA A 318 -4.20 25.26 -16.49
N PRO A 319 -5.06 26.23 -16.85
CA PRO A 319 -6.05 26.78 -15.92
C PRO A 319 -7.06 25.73 -15.44
N LYS A 320 -7.50 24.83 -16.34
CA LYS A 320 -8.45 23.75 -16.01
C LYS A 320 -7.83 22.75 -15.05
N LEU A 321 -6.59 22.33 -15.31
CA LEU A 321 -5.86 21.41 -14.44
C LEU A 321 -5.60 22.02 -13.07
N LYS A 322 -5.21 23.30 -13.00
CA LYS A 322 -5.03 24.03 -11.73
C LYS A 322 -6.33 24.06 -10.92
N LEU A 323 -7.46 24.35 -11.56
CA LEU A 323 -8.76 24.34 -10.88
C LEU A 323 -9.13 22.95 -10.33
N LEU A 324 -8.85 21.88 -11.08
CA LEU A 324 -9.05 20.50 -10.61
C LEU A 324 -8.19 20.23 -9.37
N VAL A 325 -6.89 20.56 -9.44
CA VAL A 325 -5.98 20.36 -8.30
C VAL A 325 -6.43 21.16 -7.08
N GLN A 326 -6.79 22.42 -7.26
CA GLN A 326 -7.30 23.30 -6.20
C GLN A 326 -8.51 22.68 -5.49
N ARG A 327 -9.52 22.21 -6.24
CA ARG A 327 -10.72 21.58 -5.66
C ARG A 327 -10.39 20.34 -4.82
N GLY A 328 -9.48 19.50 -5.30
CA GLY A 328 -9.05 18.33 -4.52
C GLY A 328 -8.20 18.72 -3.32
N LEU A 329 -7.33 19.74 -3.41
CA LEU A 329 -6.58 20.26 -2.25
C LEU A 329 -7.51 20.80 -1.16
N SER A 330 -8.56 21.53 -1.54
CA SER A 330 -9.59 22.00 -0.61
C SER A 330 -10.24 20.84 0.16
N THR A 331 -10.47 19.71 -0.51
CA THR A 331 -10.94 18.48 0.14
C THR A 331 -9.87 17.85 1.04
N LEU A 332 -8.65 17.60 0.52
CA LEU A 332 -7.58 16.90 1.23
C LEU A 332 -7.07 17.66 2.46
N ARG A 333 -7.19 18.98 2.46
CA ARG A 333 -6.84 19.84 3.60
C ARG A 333 -8.05 20.15 4.48
N ALA A 334 -9.19 19.50 4.28
CA ALA A 334 -10.38 19.73 5.10
C ALA A 334 -10.71 21.23 5.25
N LEU A 335 -10.65 21.98 4.14
CA LEU A 335 -11.08 23.38 4.09
C LEU A 335 -12.61 23.47 4.05
N GLU A 336 -13.18 24.66 3.88
CA GLU A 336 -14.62 24.82 3.89
C GLU A 336 -15.34 23.88 2.89
N LYS A 337 -16.43 23.25 3.35
CA LYS A 337 -17.27 22.33 2.55
C LYS A 337 -16.49 21.16 1.93
N HIS A 338 -15.46 20.66 2.61
CA HIS A 338 -14.60 19.57 2.17
C HIS A 338 -15.31 18.22 1.93
N GLY A 339 -16.46 17.96 2.55
CA GLY A 339 -17.23 16.72 2.34
C GLY A 339 -16.49 15.44 2.73
N LEU A 340 -15.65 15.50 3.77
CA LEU A 340 -14.93 14.33 4.30
C LEU A 340 -15.73 13.72 5.45
N GLN A 341 -15.87 12.41 5.44
CA GLN A 341 -16.39 11.66 6.59
C GLN A 341 -15.38 11.74 7.76
N PRO A 342 -15.81 11.96 9.01
CA PRO A 342 -14.91 12.03 10.16
C PRO A 342 -14.02 10.79 10.34
N ALA A 343 -14.54 9.60 10.03
CA ALA A 343 -13.77 8.35 10.05
C ALA A 343 -12.54 8.36 9.14
N LEU A 344 -12.63 9.01 7.98
CA LEU A 344 -11.51 9.15 7.05
C LEU A 344 -10.44 10.11 7.60
N MET A 345 -10.83 11.23 8.22
CA MET A 345 -9.88 12.15 8.85
C MET A 345 -9.17 11.49 10.05
N ILE A 346 -9.90 10.71 10.84
CA ILE A 346 -9.32 9.88 11.92
C ILE A 346 -8.32 8.87 11.34
N HIS A 347 -8.68 8.19 10.25
CA HIS A 347 -7.80 7.26 9.58
C HIS A 347 -6.51 7.94 9.10
N TRP A 348 -6.59 9.10 8.44
CA TRP A 348 -5.41 9.86 8.04
C TRP A 348 -4.54 10.25 9.22
N ALA A 349 -5.13 10.79 10.29
CA ALA A 349 -4.39 11.21 11.46
C ALA A 349 -3.62 10.04 12.10
N ARG A 350 -4.29 8.90 12.29
CA ARG A 350 -3.66 7.67 12.81
C ARG A 350 -2.56 7.13 11.90
N SER A 351 -2.80 7.05 10.60
CA SER A 351 -1.83 6.54 9.63
C SER A 351 -0.58 7.40 9.59
N LEU A 352 -0.74 8.73 9.54
CA LEU A 352 0.39 9.67 9.57
C LEU A 352 1.16 9.60 10.89
N GLN A 353 0.47 9.46 12.03
CA GLN A 353 1.13 9.29 13.32
C GLN A 353 1.99 8.02 13.36
N LYS A 354 1.45 6.90 12.88
CA LYS A 354 2.18 5.63 12.79
C LYS A 354 3.40 5.74 11.88
N THR A 355 3.26 6.37 10.72
CA THR A 355 4.37 6.63 9.81
C THR A 355 5.42 7.54 10.47
N GLY A 356 5.01 8.62 11.13
CA GLY A 356 5.95 9.54 11.79
C GLY A 356 6.82 8.88 12.87
N ILE A 357 6.33 7.86 13.57
CA ILE A 357 7.08 7.15 14.63
C ILE A 357 8.31 6.41 14.09
N ILE A 358 8.25 5.91 12.86
CA ILE A 358 9.33 5.11 12.27
C ILE A 358 10.35 5.93 11.47
N LEU A 359 10.07 7.21 11.25
CA LEU A 359 10.89 8.11 10.45
C LEU A 359 11.93 8.84 11.30
N ASN A 360 12.85 9.54 10.63
CA ASN A 360 13.85 10.36 11.33
C ASN A 360 13.19 11.55 12.05
N SER A 361 13.94 12.20 12.94
CA SER A 361 13.39 13.28 13.79
C SER A 361 12.84 14.49 13.02
N CYS A 362 13.31 14.76 11.80
CA CYS A 362 12.82 15.88 11.00
C CYS A 362 11.47 15.52 10.37
N GLU A 363 11.41 14.40 9.66
CA GLU A 363 10.18 13.89 9.04
C GLU A 363 9.12 13.58 10.09
N GLN A 364 9.51 13.02 11.23
CA GLN A 364 8.61 12.75 12.35
C GLN A 364 7.84 14.01 12.79
N LYS A 365 8.51 15.18 12.83
CA LYS A 365 7.86 16.45 13.19
C LYS A 365 6.80 16.84 12.17
N GLU A 366 7.09 16.69 10.88
CA GLU A 366 6.17 17.02 9.79
C GLU A 366 4.94 16.11 9.78
N TYR A 367 5.15 14.79 9.85
CA TYR A 367 4.06 13.80 9.93
C TYR A 367 3.20 13.99 11.18
N THR A 368 3.82 14.21 12.34
CA THR A 368 3.09 14.45 13.60
C THR A 368 2.30 15.75 13.53
N ALA A 369 2.86 16.81 12.93
CA ALA A 369 2.14 18.07 12.74
C ALA A 369 0.92 17.91 11.82
N ARG A 370 1.06 17.17 10.71
CA ARG A 370 -0.04 16.87 9.80
C ARG A 370 -1.09 15.95 10.43
N SER A 371 -0.68 14.97 11.22
CA SER A 371 -1.59 14.16 12.03
C SER A 371 -2.46 15.02 12.94
N VAL A 372 -1.82 15.92 13.71
CA VAL A 372 -2.53 16.85 14.60
C VAL A 372 -3.44 17.81 13.84
N TYR A 373 -3.06 18.24 12.64
CA TYR A 373 -3.92 19.04 11.77
C TYR A 373 -5.27 18.35 11.52
N TYR A 374 -5.26 17.07 11.13
CA TYR A 374 -6.49 16.31 10.92
C TYR A 374 -7.25 16.02 12.22
N TRP A 375 -6.55 15.80 13.33
CA TRP A 375 -7.21 15.69 14.64
C TRP A 375 -7.97 16.96 15.03
N ARG A 376 -7.40 18.14 14.79
CA ARG A 376 -8.08 19.43 15.04
C ARG A 376 -9.34 19.58 14.18
N LYS A 377 -9.28 19.23 12.89
CA LYS A 377 -10.46 19.24 11.99
C LYS A 377 -11.51 18.20 12.42
N THR A 378 -11.05 17.04 12.91
CA THR A 378 -11.90 15.98 13.46
C THR A 378 -12.64 16.43 14.72
N LEU A 379 -11.96 17.13 15.64
CA LEU A 379 -12.59 17.64 16.88
C LEU A 379 -13.83 18.50 16.60
N LEU A 380 -13.77 19.37 15.58
CA LEU A 380 -14.92 20.18 15.14
C LEU A 380 -16.08 19.31 14.62
N SER A 381 -15.76 18.24 13.90
CA SER A 381 -16.75 17.28 13.40
C SER A 381 -17.39 16.47 14.53
N LEU A 382 -16.59 16.06 15.52
CA LEU A 382 -17.06 15.33 16.71
C LEU A 382 -18.02 16.17 17.57
N GLU A 383 -17.80 17.48 17.67
CA GLU A 383 -18.74 18.39 18.33
C GLU A 383 -20.08 18.47 17.60
N THR A 384 -20.03 18.48 16.27
CA THR A 384 -21.22 18.47 15.42
C THR A 384 -22.00 17.16 15.58
N ILE A 385 -21.32 16.01 15.58
CA ILE A 385 -21.94 14.69 15.82
C ILE A 385 -22.56 14.64 17.22
N LYS A 386 -21.86 15.12 18.26
CA LYS A 386 -22.39 15.14 19.63
C LYS A 386 -23.69 15.94 19.73
N ARG A 387 -23.80 17.05 18.99
CA ARG A 387 -24.97 17.93 18.99
C ARG A 387 -26.14 17.36 18.18
N HIS A 388 -25.85 16.83 16.98
CA HIS A 388 -26.89 16.47 16.01
C HIS A 388 -27.18 14.97 15.96
N GLN A 389 -26.38 14.15 16.65
CA GLN A 389 -26.48 12.69 16.69
C GLN A 389 -26.38 12.00 15.32
N SER A 390 -25.78 12.68 14.33
CA SER A 390 -25.62 12.16 12.97
C SER A 390 -24.33 12.68 12.31
N VAL A 391 -23.86 11.94 11.32
CA VAL A 391 -22.77 12.36 10.43
C VAL A 391 -23.37 12.99 9.16
N PRO A 392 -23.01 14.23 8.79
CA PRO A 392 -23.50 14.83 7.55
C PRO A 392 -23.00 14.09 6.30
N GLU A 393 -23.91 13.68 5.43
CA GLU A 393 -23.57 13.06 4.13
C GLU A 393 -23.41 14.14 3.03
N PRO A 394 -22.25 14.25 2.39
CA PRO A 394 -22.02 15.19 1.28
C PRO A 394 -22.66 14.70 -0.04
N THR A 395 -23.10 15.63 -0.88
CA THR A 395 -23.80 15.30 -2.15
C THR A 395 -22.88 14.73 -3.24
N ASP A 396 -21.66 15.25 -3.37
CA ASP A 396 -20.67 14.80 -4.38
C ASP A 396 -19.25 14.81 -3.79
N PRO A 397 -18.93 13.87 -2.87
CA PRO A 397 -17.63 13.86 -2.23
C PRO A 397 -16.53 13.29 -3.14
N LEU A 398 -15.28 13.68 -2.89
CA LEU A 398 -14.12 13.06 -3.54
C LEU A 398 -13.91 11.61 -3.08
N PHE A 399 -14.27 11.33 -1.82
CA PHE A 399 -14.20 10.01 -1.18
C PHE A 399 -15.62 9.58 -0.80
N GLU A 400 -16.02 8.37 -1.21
CA GLU A 400 -17.36 7.85 -0.93
C GLU A 400 -17.62 7.73 0.59
N HIS A 401 -18.86 7.98 1.00
CA HIS A 401 -19.29 7.88 2.40
C HIS A 401 -19.74 6.45 2.71
N PHE A 402 -19.25 5.87 3.81
CA PHE A 402 -19.58 4.51 4.22
C PHE A 402 -20.21 4.51 5.61
N ARG A 403 -21.50 4.15 5.69
CA ARG A 403 -22.24 4.13 6.97
C ARG A 403 -21.70 3.13 7.97
N SER A 404 -21.06 2.06 7.49
CA SER A 404 -20.41 1.03 8.30
C SER A 404 -19.32 1.57 9.23
N VAL A 405 -18.76 2.75 8.94
CA VAL A 405 -17.72 3.40 9.75
C VAL A 405 -18.16 4.75 10.32
N ASP A 406 -19.45 5.06 10.30
CA ASP A 406 -19.95 6.31 10.88
C ASP A 406 -19.66 6.37 12.38
N VAL A 407 -19.02 7.48 12.80
CA VAL A 407 -18.65 7.72 14.19
C VAL A 407 -19.92 7.84 15.03
N GLN A 408 -20.07 6.93 15.98
CA GLN A 408 -21.21 6.89 16.88
C GLN A 408 -21.01 7.84 18.07
N VAL A 409 -22.10 8.35 18.64
CA VAL A 409 -22.07 9.31 19.76
C VAL A 409 -21.27 8.78 20.95
N PHE A 410 -21.38 7.47 21.25
CA PHE A 410 -20.65 6.84 22.36
C PHE A 410 -19.12 6.80 22.13
N GLN A 411 -18.67 6.84 20.87
CA GLN A 411 -17.23 6.83 20.52
C GLN A 411 -16.60 8.23 20.58
N VAL A 412 -17.41 9.30 20.62
CA VAL A 412 -16.93 10.68 20.56
C VAL A 412 -15.94 11.00 21.68
N ALA A 413 -16.18 10.53 22.90
CA ALA A 413 -15.28 10.78 24.03
C ALA A 413 -13.89 10.16 23.80
N ALA A 414 -13.83 8.91 23.35
CA ALA A 414 -12.59 8.20 23.06
C ALA A 414 -11.78 8.90 21.94
N TYR A 415 -12.44 9.31 20.85
CA TYR A 415 -11.76 10.04 19.78
C TYR A 415 -11.30 11.44 20.20
N LYS A 416 -12.04 12.12 21.08
CA LYS A 416 -11.57 13.38 21.67
C LYS A 416 -10.32 13.15 22.49
N GLU A 417 -10.28 12.12 23.34
CA GLU A 417 -9.08 11.79 24.12
C GLU A 417 -7.87 11.53 23.21
N GLU A 418 -8.04 10.70 22.18
CA GLU A 418 -6.98 10.40 21.21
C GLU A 418 -6.46 11.65 20.48
N ALA A 419 -7.35 12.57 20.10
CA ALA A 419 -6.97 13.84 19.51
C ALA A 419 -6.12 14.70 20.46
N HIS A 420 -6.50 14.78 21.74
CA HIS A 420 -5.72 15.51 22.75
C HIS A 420 -4.36 14.84 23.00
N MET A 421 -4.31 13.51 23.01
CA MET A 421 -3.05 12.76 23.09
C MET A 421 -2.11 13.09 21.92
N ALA A 422 -2.62 13.14 20.70
CA ALA A 422 -1.83 13.52 19.53
C ALA A 422 -1.33 14.98 19.61
N ILE A 423 -2.17 15.91 20.07
CA ILE A 423 -1.78 17.31 20.28
C ILE A 423 -0.64 17.42 21.30
N ALA A 424 -0.73 16.69 22.43
CA ALA A 424 0.32 16.66 23.43
C ALA A 424 1.63 16.02 22.89
N MET A 425 1.51 14.98 22.07
CA MET A 425 2.64 14.34 21.40
C MET A 425 3.38 15.31 20.45
N LEU A 426 2.66 16.18 19.72
CA LEU A 426 3.29 17.18 18.87
C LEU A 426 4.17 18.15 19.67
N GLU A 427 3.71 18.62 20.83
CA GLU A 427 4.51 19.48 21.70
C GLU A 427 5.80 18.76 22.16
N ALA A 428 5.70 17.46 22.49
CA ALA A 428 6.85 16.64 22.86
C ALA A 428 7.86 16.47 21.71
N VAL A 429 7.37 16.15 20.51
CA VAL A 429 8.17 15.97 19.29
C VAL A 429 8.84 17.28 18.85
N GLN A 430 8.20 18.43 19.12
CA GLN A 430 8.76 19.76 18.88
C GLN A 430 9.79 20.20 19.94
N GLY A 431 10.04 19.39 20.97
CA GLY A 431 10.97 19.71 22.06
C GLY A 431 10.42 20.72 23.07
N LYS A 432 9.11 20.99 23.07
CA LYS A 432 8.46 21.91 24.00
C LYS A 432 8.02 21.14 25.26
N THR A 433 9.00 20.63 26.00
CA THR A 433 8.81 19.68 27.11
C THR A 433 7.78 20.15 28.14
N ASP A 434 7.83 21.41 28.58
CA ASP A 434 6.89 21.92 29.59
C ASP A 434 5.44 22.00 29.08
N LYS A 435 5.24 22.40 27.81
CA LYS A 435 3.91 22.42 27.21
C LYS A 435 3.36 21.01 27.04
N ALA A 436 4.21 20.06 26.66
CA ALA A 436 3.84 18.66 26.56
C ALA A 436 3.44 18.07 27.92
N LEU A 437 4.20 18.34 28.98
CA LEU A 437 3.86 17.91 30.34
C LEU A 437 2.49 18.44 30.77
N LEU A 438 2.24 19.73 30.61
CA LEU A 438 0.94 20.34 30.93
C LEU A 438 -0.22 19.72 30.12
N ALA A 439 0.01 19.47 28.82
CA ALA A 439 -1.01 18.89 27.95
C ALA A 439 -1.34 17.43 28.33
N PHE A 440 -0.34 16.60 28.64
CA PHE A 440 -0.57 15.23 29.08
C PHE A 440 -1.16 15.15 30.50
N GLU A 441 -0.82 16.07 31.40
CA GLU A 441 -1.40 16.12 32.77
C GLU A 441 -2.93 16.33 32.75
N ALA A 442 -3.45 16.97 31.70
CA ALA A 442 -4.89 17.16 31.50
C ALA A 442 -5.63 15.89 31.03
N ILE A 443 -4.90 14.83 30.65
CA ILE A 443 -5.46 13.60 30.11
C ILE A 443 -5.31 12.48 31.15
N ARG A 444 -6.41 11.80 31.46
CA ARG A 444 -6.43 10.69 32.42
C ARG A 444 -6.42 9.37 31.68
N SER A 445 -5.24 8.90 31.34
CA SER A 445 -5.06 7.57 30.76
C SER A 445 -3.66 7.03 31.02
N VAL A 446 -3.53 5.70 31.07
CA VAL A 446 -2.26 4.97 31.17
C VAL A 446 -1.24 5.48 30.16
N VAL A 447 -1.67 5.73 28.91
CA VAL A 447 -0.78 6.21 27.84
C VAL A 447 -0.29 7.64 28.13
N ALA A 448 -1.13 8.52 28.67
CA ALA A 448 -0.71 9.87 29.08
C ALA A 448 0.31 9.80 30.22
N TYR A 449 0.07 8.97 31.24
CA TYR A 449 0.98 8.79 32.37
C TYR A 449 2.33 8.22 31.95
N TRP A 450 2.35 7.29 30.99
CA TRP A 450 3.59 6.79 30.42
C TRP A 450 4.40 7.91 29.75
N ASN A 451 3.75 8.72 28.91
CA ASN A 451 4.41 9.86 28.25
C ASN A 451 4.91 10.90 29.26
N LEU A 452 4.15 11.18 30.32
CA LEU A 452 4.58 12.05 31.41
C LEU A 452 5.83 11.51 32.12
N ALA A 453 5.87 10.21 32.41
CA ALA A 453 7.03 9.58 33.03
C ALA A 453 8.28 9.69 32.14
N VAL A 454 8.14 9.46 30.84
CA VAL A 454 9.23 9.59 29.85
C VAL A 454 9.70 11.04 29.73
N LEU A 455 8.80 12.02 29.68
CA LEU A 455 9.16 13.44 29.60
C LEU A 455 9.84 13.93 30.88
N CYS A 456 9.36 13.51 32.06
CA CYS A 456 10.03 13.81 33.33
C CYS A 456 11.45 13.22 33.38
N GLN A 457 11.64 12.01 32.83
CA GLN A 457 12.98 11.41 32.72
C GLN A 457 13.89 12.24 31.82
N ARG A 458 13.43 12.57 30.61
CA ARG A 458 14.19 13.38 29.65
C ARG A 458 14.58 14.74 30.24
N LYS A 459 13.63 15.42 30.90
CA LYS A 459 13.89 16.70 31.56
C LYS A 459 14.94 16.58 32.67
N ALA A 460 14.92 15.49 33.44
CA ALA A 460 15.93 15.23 34.46
C ALA A 460 17.34 14.98 33.87
N GLU A 461 17.44 14.35 32.70
CA GLU A 461 18.70 14.11 31.98
C GLU A 461 19.23 15.39 31.28
N GLU A 462 18.35 16.23 30.74
CA GLU A 462 18.71 17.54 30.20
C GLU A 462 19.29 18.44 31.30
N LEU A 463 18.66 18.41 32.49
CA LEU A 463 19.17 19.08 33.67
C LEU A 463 20.50 18.51 34.18
N GLU A 464 21.00 17.34 33.76
CA GLU A 464 22.38 16.90 34.10
C GLU A 464 23.44 17.54 33.22
N LYS A 465 23.05 18.02 32.02
CA LYS A 465 23.96 18.53 30.99
C LYS A 465 24.06 20.05 30.98
N ASP A 466 23.26 20.73 31.79
CA ASP A 466 23.13 22.19 31.81
C ASP A 466 24.15 22.84 32.76
N ASP A 467 24.72 23.98 32.37
CA ASP A 467 25.77 24.73 33.11
C ASP A 467 25.18 25.60 34.25
N MET A 468 24.12 25.11 34.90
CA MET A 468 23.40 25.82 35.96
C MET A 468 24.10 25.68 37.33
N LEU A 469 23.66 26.48 38.32
CA LEU A 469 24.14 26.36 39.70
C LEU A 469 23.78 24.96 40.27
N PRO A 470 24.76 24.19 40.79
CA PRO A 470 24.59 22.77 41.12
C PRO A 470 23.41 22.46 42.06
N ALA A 471 23.16 23.32 43.06
CA ALA A 471 22.12 23.08 44.06
C ALA A 471 20.69 23.24 43.51
N GLN A 472 20.46 24.21 42.62
CA GLN A 472 19.13 24.43 42.02
C GLN A 472 18.82 23.34 40.98
N GLN A 473 19.84 22.93 40.23
CA GLN A 473 19.79 21.85 39.26
C GLN A 473 19.44 20.51 39.92
N GLU A 474 20.06 20.19 41.05
CA GLU A 474 19.79 18.96 41.79
C GLU A 474 18.36 18.89 42.33
N GLU A 475 17.81 20.00 42.83
CA GLU A 475 16.45 20.05 43.38
C GLU A 475 15.37 19.90 42.29
N GLN A 476 15.56 20.58 41.16
CA GLN A 476 14.66 20.44 40.00
C GLN A 476 14.70 19.04 39.42
N ARG A 477 15.89 18.42 39.39
CA ARG A 477 16.06 17.03 38.97
C ARG A 477 15.34 16.07 39.90
N LYS A 478 15.51 16.20 41.23
CA LYS A 478 14.79 15.39 42.23
C LYS A 478 13.28 15.52 42.04
N THR A 479 12.79 16.73 41.81
CA THR A 479 11.36 16.99 41.54
C THR A 479 10.87 16.24 40.30
N CYS A 480 11.63 16.26 39.20
CA CYS A 480 11.27 15.53 37.97
C CYS A 480 11.22 14.01 38.21
N LEU A 481 12.20 13.45 38.91
CA LEU A 481 12.24 12.01 39.22
C LEU A 481 11.10 11.58 40.16
N LEU A 482 10.73 12.42 41.12
CA LEU A 482 9.57 12.18 41.98
C LEU A 482 8.26 12.17 41.18
N LYS A 483 8.06 13.15 40.27
CA LYS A 483 6.92 13.16 39.35
C LYS A 483 6.88 11.90 38.48
N ARG A 484 8.03 11.49 37.91
CA ARG A 484 8.14 10.23 37.16
C ARG A 484 7.65 9.05 37.98
N LYS A 485 8.13 8.90 39.23
CA LYS A 485 7.69 7.82 40.13
C LYS A 485 6.19 7.85 40.37
N GLN A 486 5.61 9.03 40.60
CA GLN A 486 4.16 9.19 40.79
C GLN A 486 3.36 8.74 39.56
N TYR A 487 3.79 9.13 38.36
CA TYR A 487 3.12 8.71 37.12
C TYR A 487 3.23 7.21 36.88
N LEU A 488 4.38 6.59 37.16
CA LEU A 488 4.52 5.13 37.08
C LEU A 488 3.62 4.40 38.08
N MET A 489 3.42 4.96 39.28
CA MET A 489 2.48 4.38 40.26
C MET A 489 1.04 4.41 39.74
N LYS A 490 0.60 5.53 39.14
CA LYS A 490 -0.74 5.64 38.53
C LYS A 490 -0.98 4.59 37.44
N ILE A 491 0.05 4.28 36.64
CA ILE A 491 -0.04 3.22 35.62
C ILE A 491 -0.31 1.86 36.27
N ILE A 492 0.41 1.53 37.34
CA ILE A 492 0.22 0.27 38.08
C ILE A 492 -1.18 0.21 38.71
N ASP A 493 -1.63 1.31 39.32
CA ASP A 493 -2.95 1.41 39.95
C ASP A 493 -4.08 1.22 38.93
N GLU A 494 -4.01 1.89 37.77
CA GLU A 494 -5.01 1.73 36.69
C GLU A 494 -4.96 0.35 36.03
N SER A 495 -3.77 -0.24 35.87
CA SER A 495 -3.63 -1.57 35.26
C SER A 495 -4.08 -2.70 36.18
N SER A 496 -4.04 -2.49 37.51
CA SER A 496 -4.47 -3.48 38.51
C SER A 496 -5.96 -3.39 38.86
N SER A 497 -6.63 -2.30 38.47
CA SER A 497 -8.07 -2.09 38.68
C SER A 497 -8.92 -2.47 37.45
N ASP A 498 -8.28 -2.89 36.36
CA ASP A 498 -8.95 -3.46 35.19
C ASP A 498 -9.17 -4.99 35.37
N PRO A 499 -10.42 -5.45 35.56
CA PRO A 499 -10.71 -6.88 35.77
C PRO A 499 -10.45 -7.75 34.54
N SER A 500 -10.07 -7.18 33.40
CA SER A 500 -9.72 -7.91 32.17
C SER A 500 -8.26 -8.38 32.10
N VAL A 501 -7.43 -8.03 33.09
CA VAL A 501 -5.99 -8.42 33.16
C VAL A 501 -5.76 -9.56 34.17
N ALA A 502 -6.83 -10.10 34.75
CA ALA A 502 -6.76 -11.20 35.71
C ALA A 502 -6.86 -12.61 35.09
N ASP A 503 -6.90 -12.74 33.75
CA ASP A 503 -6.88 -14.02 33.01
C ASP A 503 -5.77 -14.07 31.96
#